data_AF-A0A6V7NJF3-F1
#
_entry.id   AF-A0A6V7NJF3-F1
#
_cell.length_a   1.000
_cell.length_b   1.000
_cell.length_c   1.000
_cell.angle_alpha   90.00
_cell.angle_beta   90.00
_cell.angle_gamma   90.00
#
_symmetry.space_group_name_H-M   'P 1'
#
loop_
_entity.id
_entity.type
_entity.pdbx_description
1 polymer ?
#
loop_
_entity_poly.entity_id
_entity_poly.type
_entity_poly.pdbx_seq_one_letter_code
_entity_poly.pdbx_strand_id
1 'polypeptide(L)'
;MSKTLAEKGYYKHKGVVKRVVDKYVGEIEMLESKHVLRVDQEELETVIPQIGGLVRIVNGAYRGSNARLISVDTEKFCAKVQIEKGVYDGRVLKAVEYEDICKIFQ
;
A
#
# COMPACT_ATOMS: atom_id res chain seq x y z
N MET A 1 -12.81 -9.16 -7.98
CA MET A 1 -12.97 -10.08 -6.82
C MET A 1 -12.30 -11.39 -7.17
N SER A 2 -11.13 -11.69 -6.58
CA SER A 2 -10.45 -12.95 -6.83
C SER A 2 -11.24 -14.13 -6.27
N LYS A 3 -11.95 -14.87 -7.13
CA LYS A 3 -12.61 -16.11 -6.71
C LYS A 3 -11.59 -17.10 -6.14
N THR A 4 -10.41 -17.15 -6.74
CA THR A 4 -9.33 -18.07 -6.36
C THR A 4 -8.73 -17.78 -4.99
N LEU A 5 -8.50 -16.50 -4.62
CA LEU A 5 -8.00 -16.19 -3.27
C LEU A 5 -9.07 -16.44 -2.20
N ALA A 6 -10.35 -16.22 -2.53
CA ALA A 6 -11.46 -16.51 -1.62
C ALA A 6 -11.60 -18.01 -1.34
N GLU A 7 -11.57 -18.85 -2.38
CA GLU A 7 -11.60 -20.31 -2.25
C GLU A 7 -10.42 -20.85 -1.43
N LYS A 8 -9.26 -20.19 -1.51
CA LYS A 8 -8.06 -20.53 -0.73
C LYS A 8 -8.02 -19.91 0.66
N GLY A 9 -9.04 -19.16 1.07
CA GLY A 9 -9.15 -18.58 2.40
C GLY A 9 -8.32 -17.31 2.65
N TYR A 10 -7.84 -16.63 1.61
CA TYR A 10 -7.00 -15.42 1.73
C TYR A 10 -7.75 -14.11 1.43
N TYR A 11 -9.05 -14.18 1.12
CA TYR A 11 -9.84 -12.99 0.83
C TYR A 11 -9.90 -12.04 2.02
N LYS A 12 -9.68 -10.74 1.79
CA LYS A 12 -9.62 -9.67 2.79
C LYS A 12 -8.56 -9.84 3.90
N HIS A 13 -7.62 -10.77 3.73
CA HIS A 13 -6.49 -10.90 4.65
C HIS A 13 -5.36 -9.95 4.25
N LYS A 14 -4.60 -9.51 5.25
CA LYS A 14 -3.46 -8.60 5.04
C LYS A 14 -2.16 -9.38 4.97
N GLY A 15 -1.23 -8.88 4.17
CA GLY A 15 0.11 -9.43 4.05
C GLY A 15 1.14 -8.34 3.84
N VAL A 16 2.42 -8.73 3.91
CA VAL A 16 3.57 -7.86 3.69
C VAL A 16 4.22 -8.26 2.37
N VAL A 17 4.37 -7.30 1.47
CA VAL A 17 5.14 -7.50 0.23
C VAL A 17 6.61 -7.68 0.61
N LYS A 18 7.17 -8.86 0.33
CA LYS A 18 8.59 -9.16 0.53
C LYS A 18 9.42 -8.83 -0.70
N ARG A 19 8.85 -9.08 -1.88
CA ARG A 19 9.51 -8.83 -3.17
C ARG A 19 8.47 -8.62 -4.27
N VAL A 20 8.85 -7.84 -5.28
CA VAL A 20 8.11 -7.74 -6.55
C VAL A 20 8.87 -8.52 -7.63
N VAL A 21 8.16 -9.37 -8.36
CA VAL A 21 8.66 -10.24 -9.43
C VAL A 21 8.05 -9.77 -10.75
N ASP A 22 8.88 -9.58 -11.77
CA ASP A 22 8.48 -9.19 -13.13
C ASP A 22 7.50 -8.00 -13.18
N LYS A 23 7.68 -7.05 -12.25
CA LYS A 23 6.89 -5.81 -12.03
C LYS A 23 5.47 -5.99 -11.49
N TYR A 24 4.77 -7.08 -11.83
CA TYR A 24 3.34 -7.23 -11.57
C TYR A 24 3.00 -8.22 -10.46
N VAL A 25 3.91 -9.13 -10.11
CA VAL A 25 3.64 -10.18 -9.12
C VAL A 25 4.29 -9.84 -7.78
N GLY A 26 3.50 -9.77 -6.72
CA GLY A 26 3.98 -9.63 -5.35
C GLY A 26 4.22 -11.00 -4.70
N GLU A 27 5.40 -11.19 -4.09
CA GLU A 27 5.63 -12.24 -3.10
C GLU A 27 5.20 -11.72 -1.73
N ILE A 28 4.06 -12.22 -1.24
CA ILE A 28 3.36 -11.69 -0.06
C ILE A 28 3.42 -12.69 1.08
N GLU A 29 3.96 -12.28 2.22
CA GLU A 29 3.85 -13.04 3.47
C GLU A 29 2.57 -12.63 4.20
N MET A 30 1.62 -13.55 4.36
CA MET A 30 0.36 -13.32 5.05
C MET A 30 0.59 -13.08 6.55
N LEU A 31 -0.04 -12.05 7.12
CA LEU A 31 0.22 -11.65 8.51
C LEU A 31 -0.17 -12.74 9.52
N GLU A 32 -1.31 -13.40 9.29
CA GLU A 32 -1.91 -14.36 10.20
C GLU A 32 -1.31 -15.76 10.03
N SER A 33 -1.37 -16.32 8.82
CA SER A 33 -0.91 -17.70 8.56
C SER A 33 0.58 -17.85 8.32
N LYS A 34 1.30 -16.74 8.09
CA LYS A 34 2.72 -16.73 7.63
C LYS A 34 2.97 -17.42 6.29
N HIS A 35 1.90 -17.81 5.57
CA HIS A 35 2.03 -18.36 4.23
C HIS A 35 2.63 -17.31 3.28
N VAL A 36 3.48 -17.76 2.37
CA VAL A 36 4.05 -16.93 1.32
C VAL A 36 3.36 -17.26 0.00
N LEU A 37 2.73 -16.25 -0.60
CA LEU A 37 1.95 -16.38 -1.82
C LEU A 37 2.57 -15.51 -2.91
N ARG A 38 2.44 -15.94 -4.17
CA ARG A 38 2.66 -15.09 -5.34
C ARG A 38 1.31 -14.67 -5.87
N VAL A 39 1.06 -13.36 -5.88
CA VAL A 39 -0.23 -12.77 -6.23
C VAL A 39 -0.01 -11.66 -7.24
N ASP A 40 -0.79 -11.66 -8.30
CA ASP A 40 -0.80 -10.56 -9.27
C ASP A 40 -1.36 -9.29 -8.62
N GLN A 41 -0.82 -8.12 -8.97
CA GLN A 41 -1.28 -6.83 -8.45
C GLN A 41 -2.77 -6.58 -8.68
N GLU A 42 -3.38 -7.14 -9.72
CA GLU A 42 -4.82 -7.00 -10.00
C GLU A 42 -5.71 -7.62 -8.90
N GLU A 43 -5.13 -8.52 -8.10
CA GLU A 43 -5.82 -9.22 -7.02
C GLU A 43 -5.44 -8.68 -5.63
N LEU A 44 -4.71 -7.55 -5.59
CA LEU A 44 -4.26 -6.88 -4.38
C LEU A 44 -4.86 -5.48 -4.27
N GLU A 45 -4.98 -4.99 -3.05
CA GLU A 45 -5.30 -3.61 -2.73
C GLU A 45 -4.23 -3.04 -1.81
N THR A 46 -3.97 -1.73 -1.90
CA THR A 46 -3.10 -1.06 -0.94
C THR A 46 -3.79 -0.94 0.42
N VAL A 47 -3.00 -0.89 1.48
CA VAL A 47 -3.52 -0.71 2.84
C VAL A 47 -3.33 0.74 3.25
N ILE A 48 -4.43 1.45 3.52
CA ILE A 48 -4.38 2.79 4.12
C ILE A 48 -4.34 2.66 5.65
N PRO A 49 -3.30 3.16 6.35
CA PRO A 49 -3.22 3.11 7.80
C PRO A 49 -4.17 4.13 8.44
N GLN A 50 -4.22 4.14 9.78
CA GLN A 50 -4.82 5.24 10.52
C GLN A 50 -4.11 6.57 10.24
N ILE A 51 -4.81 7.69 10.40
CA ILE A 51 -4.23 9.04 10.33
C ILE A 51 -3.05 9.14 11.31
N GLY A 52 -1.98 9.79 10.85
CA GLY A 52 -0.68 9.83 11.53
C GLY A 52 0.22 8.62 11.24
N GLY A 53 -0.31 7.57 10.60
CA GLY A 53 0.45 6.38 10.20
C GLY A 53 1.41 6.64 9.04
N LEU A 54 2.47 5.82 8.96
CA LEU A 54 3.44 5.88 7.88
C LEU A 54 2.96 5.10 6.66
N VAL A 55 3.13 5.72 5.49
CA VAL A 55 2.90 5.12 4.19
C VAL A 55 4.14 5.27 3.31
N ARG A 56 4.27 4.40 2.32
CA ARG A 56 5.21 4.55 1.21
C ARG A 56 4.43 4.91 -0.03
N ILE A 57 4.93 5.90 -0.76
CA ILE A 57 4.40 6.25 -2.08
C ILE A 57 4.91 5.18 -3.06
N VAL A 58 4.01 4.44 -3.69
CA VAL A 58 4.33 3.28 -4.55
C VAL A 58 4.27 3.61 -6.03
N ASN A 59 3.77 4.79 -6.40
CA ASN A 59 3.62 5.22 -7.79
C ASN A 59 3.83 6.73 -7.97
N GLY A 60 3.79 7.20 -9.22
CA GLY A 60 3.91 8.62 -9.56
C GLY A 60 5.29 9.24 -9.27
N ALA A 61 5.36 10.58 -9.33
CA ALA A 61 6.62 11.32 -9.27
C ALA A 61 7.37 11.21 -7.92
N TYR A 62 6.66 10.88 -6.85
CA TYR A 62 7.24 10.74 -5.50
C TYR A 62 7.44 9.28 -5.09
N ARG A 63 7.30 8.33 -6.03
CA ARG A 63 7.50 6.90 -5.80
C ARG A 63 8.79 6.65 -5.03
N GLY A 64 8.67 5.87 -3.97
CA GLY A 64 9.77 5.52 -3.10
C GLY A 64 10.07 6.53 -2.00
N SER A 65 9.27 7.58 -1.87
CA SER A 65 9.28 8.44 -0.67
C SER A 65 8.41 7.81 0.42
N ASN A 66 8.84 7.94 1.67
CA ASN A 66 7.97 7.67 2.81
C ASN A 66 7.22 8.95 3.17
N ALA A 67 6.00 8.82 3.65
CA ALA A 67 5.16 9.93 4.02
C ALA A 67 4.28 9.59 5.22
N ARG A 68 3.81 10.61 5.92
CA ARG A 68 2.82 10.48 6.99
C ARG A 68 1.43 10.79 6.45
N LEU A 69 0.47 9.94 6.75
CA LEU A 69 -0.93 10.16 6.42
C LEU A 69 -1.51 11.28 7.30
N ILE A 70 -2.06 12.32 6.69
CA ILE A 70 -2.62 13.49 7.39
C ILE A 70 -4.14 13.44 7.42
N SER A 71 -4.77 13.08 6.30
CA SER A 71 -6.22 12.92 6.21
C SER A 71 -6.59 12.02 5.03
N VAL A 72 -7.81 11.53 5.04
CA VAL A 72 -8.41 10.71 3.98
C VAL A 72 -9.68 11.37 3.46
N ASP A 73 -9.93 11.27 2.17
CA ASP A 73 -11.16 11.67 1.50
C ASP A 73 -11.74 10.42 0.84
N THR A 74 -12.71 9.80 1.51
CA THR A 74 -13.33 8.54 1.07
C THR A 74 -14.27 8.73 -0.11
N GLU A 75 -14.76 9.94 -0.36
CA GLU A 75 -15.61 10.24 -1.52
C GLU A 75 -14.76 10.30 -2.80
N LYS A 76 -13.53 10.79 -2.68
CA LYS A 76 -12.59 10.93 -3.81
C LYS A 76 -11.50 9.85 -3.86
N PHE A 77 -11.56 8.87 -2.97
CA PHE A 77 -10.58 7.77 -2.89
C PHE A 77 -9.12 8.24 -2.84
N CYS A 78 -8.87 9.33 -2.11
CA CYS A 78 -7.54 9.92 -2.04
C CYS A 78 -7.19 10.38 -0.63
N ALA A 79 -5.92 10.67 -0.40
CA ALA A 79 -5.38 11.03 0.89
C ALA A 79 -4.43 12.23 0.79
N LYS A 80 -4.39 12.99 1.88
CA LYS A 80 -3.38 14.01 2.10
C LYS A 80 -2.22 13.40 2.87
N VAL A 81 -1.02 13.50 2.33
CA VAL A 81 0.20 12.95 2.95
C VAL A 81 1.30 14.01 3.01
N GLN A 82 2.19 13.89 4.00
CA GLN A 82 3.38 14.73 4.12
C GLN A 82 4.63 13.86 3.97
N ILE A 83 5.48 14.15 2.99
CA ILE A 83 6.72 13.39 2.78
C ILE A 83 7.65 13.57 3.99
N GLU A 84 8.23 12.46 4.44
CA GLU A 84 9.24 12.44 5.49
C GLU A 84 10.62 12.18 4.89
N LYS A 85 11.58 13.04 5.23
CA LYS A 85 12.99 12.96 4.86
C LYS A 85 13.25 13.05 3.35
N GLY A 86 14.54 13.20 3.01
CA GLY A 86 14.99 13.27 1.62
C GLY A 86 14.76 14.64 0.97
N VAL A 87 14.85 14.70 -0.37
CA VAL A 87 14.85 15.95 -1.14
C VAL A 87 13.51 16.72 -1.02
N TYR A 88 12.43 16.01 -0.72
CA TYR A 88 11.07 16.58 -0.61
C TYR A 88 10.56 16.62 0.83
N ASP A 89 11.44 16.57 1.83
CA ASP A 89 11.06 16.56 3.24
C ASP A 89 10.09 17.70 3.58
N GLY A 90 9.04 17.37 4.33
CA GLY A 90 8.00 18.30 4.73
C GLY A 90 6.98 18.66 3.64
N ARG A 91 7.19 18.26 2.38
CA ARG A 91 6.25 18.56 1.28
C ARG A 91 4.91 17.86 1.49
N VAL A 92 3.83 18.63 1.38
CA VAL A 92 2.45 18.13 1.51
C VAL A 92 1.84 17.86 0.14
N LEU A 93 1.42 16.62 -0.08
CA LEU A 93 0.65 16.20 -1.24
C LEU A 93 -0.83 16.13 -0.84
N LYS A 94 -1.69 16.90 -1.54
CA LYS A 94 -3.07 17.15 -1.09
C LYS A 94 -4.07 16.04 -1.44
N ALA A 95 -3.86 15.35 -2.55
CA ALA A 95 -4.78 14.36 -3.10
C ALA A 95 -3.97 13.27 -3.81
N VAL A 96 -3.39 12.37 -3.03
CA VAL A 96 -2.70 11.17 -3.53
C VAL A 96 -3.71 10.03 -3.51
N GLU A 97 -3.91 9.37 -4.65
CA GLU A 97 -4.87 8.26 -4.76
C GLU A 97 -4.49 7.11 -3.83
N TYR A 98 -5.48 6.37 -3.34
CA TYR A 98 -5.21 5.24 -2.45
C TYR A 98 -4.32 4.17 -3.10
N GLU A 99 -4.45 3.93 -4.40
CA GLU A 99 -3.59 2.99 -5.14
C GLU A 99 -2.10 3.40 -5.17
N ASP A 100 -1.81 4.69 -4.95
CA ASP A 100 -0.47 5.25 -5.02
C ASP A 100 0.25 5.27 -3.67
N ILE A 101 -0.40 4.87 -2.57
CA ILE A 101 0.17 4.82 -1.22
C ILE A 101 -0.18 3.52 -0.49
N CYS A 102 0.78 2.96 0.24
CA CYS A 102 0.53 1.77 1.04
C CYS A 102 1.20 1.88 2.41
N LYS A 103 0.54 1.36 3.46
CA LYS A 103 1.06 1.29 4.83
C LYS A 103 2.43 0.60 4.85
N ILE A 104 3.37 1.21 5.58
CA ILE A 104 4.64 0.56 5.88
C ILE A 104 4.43 -0.38 7.06
N PHE A 105 4.80 -1.66 6.87
CA PHE A 105 4.86 -2.62 7.96
C PHE A 105 6.17 -2.43 8.73
N GLN A 106 6.08 -2.23 10.04
CA GLN A 106 7.21 -2.09 10.96
C GLN A 106 7.39 -3.40 11.73
#